data_AF-A0A2V7RR99-F1
#
_entry.id   AF-A0A2V7RR99-F1
#
_cell.length_a   1.000
_cell.length_b   1.000
_cell.length_c   1.000
_cell.angle_alpha   90.00
_cell.angle_beta   90.00
_cell.angle_gamma   90.00
#
_symmetry.space_group_name_H-M   'P 1'
#
loop_
_entity.id
_entity.type
_entity.pdbx_description
1 polymer ?
#
loop_
_entity_poly.entity_id
_entity_poly.type
_entity_poly.pdbx_seq_one_letter_code
_entity_poly.pdbx_strand_id
1 'polypeptide(L)' 'MEGALPSVVGGLVRVPVIAVPTSVGYGASFGGLAALLAMLNSCASGVTVVNIDNGFGAAAAASRINHT' A
#
# COMPACT_ATOMS: atom_id res chain seq x y z
N MET A 1 -3.67 -8.43 9.03
CA MET A 1 -2.62 -8.65 8.01
C MET A 1 -1.56 -7.61 8.28
N GLU A 2 -0.28 -7.98 8.42
CA GLU A 2 0.79 -7.11 8.96
C GLU A 2 1.30 -6.03 7.97
N GLY A 3 0.66 -5.87 6.81
CA GLY A 3 1.01 -4.79 5.86
C GLY A 3 2.40 -4.89 5.21
N ALA A 4 3.12 -6.01 5.35
CA ALA A 4 4.49 -6.16 4.85
C ALA A 4 4.60 -6.36 3.32
N LEU A 5 3.53 -6.82 2.66
CA LEU A 5 3.53 -7.20 1.25
C LEU A 5 4.07 -6.10 0.31
N PRO A 6 3.63 -4.83 0.40
CA PRO A 6 4.10 -3.80 -0.53
C PRO A 6 5.60 -3.53 -0.40
N SER A 7 6.15 -3.66 0.81
CA SER A 7 7.59 -3.49 1.06
C SER A 7 8.40 -4.59 0.37
N VAL A 8 7.95 -5.84 0.44
CA VAL A 8 8.60 -6.96 -0.24
C VAL A 8 8.50 -6.79 -1.76
N VAL A 9 7.29 -6.50 -2.27
CA VAL A 9 7.07 -6.34 -3.70
C VAL A 9 7.91 -5.18 -4.24
N GLY A 10 7.97 -4.04 -3.54
CA GLY A 10 8.79 -2.89 -3.94
C GLY A 10 10.30 -3.18 -4.03
N GLY A 11 10.80 -4.19 -3.31
CA GLY A 11 12.19 -4.66 -3.47
C GLY A 11 12.41 -5.64 -4.63
N LEU A 12 11.33 -6.22 -5.18
CA LEU A 12 11.40 -7.26 -6.21
C LEU A 12 11.05 -6.75 -7.61
N VAL A 13 10.31 -5.64 -7.72
CA VAL A 13 9.87 -5.10 -8.99
C VAL A 13 10.57 -3.78 -9.31
N ARG A 14 10.72 -3.48 -10.61
CA ARG A 14 11.29 -2.21 -11.09
C ARG A 14 10.24 -1.12 -11.34
N VAL A 15 8.97 -1.42 -11.11
CA VAL A 15 7.84 -0.53 -11.37
C VAL A 15 7.28 0.04 -10.05
N PRO A 16 6.59 1.19 -10.06
CA PRO A 16 5.94 1.72 -8.87
C PRO A 16 4.93 0.73 -8.27
N VAL A 17 4.90 0.66 -6.94
CA VAL A 17 3.95 -0.17 -6.17
C VAL A 17 3.03 0.74 -5.37
N ILE A 18 1.72 0.63 -5.60
CA ILE A 18 0.73 1.40 -4.86
C ILE A 18 0.11 0.51 -3.78
N ALA A 19 0.38 0.83 -2.52
CA ALA A 19 -0.07 0.10 -1.36
C ALA A 19 -1.43 0.63 -0.87
N VAL A 20 -2.43 -0.24 -0.78
CA VAL A 20 -3.76 0.05 -0.24
C VAL A 20 -3.93 -0.68 1.08
N PRO A 21 -3.85 0.00 2.24
CA PRO A 21 -4.11 -0.63 3.51
C PRO A 21 -5.60 -0.98 3.62
N THR A 22 -5.91 -2.19 4.08
CA THR A 22 -7.30 -2.65 4.26
C THR A 22 -7.75 -2.43 5.69
N SER A 23 -8.99 -1.99 5.90
CA SER A 23 -9.58 -1.91 7.24
C SER A 23 -9.80 -3.29 7.87
N VAL A 24 -9.97 -4.31 7.02
CA VAL A 24 -10.18 -5.70 7.42
C VAL A 24 -8.86 -6.36 7.81
N GLY A 25 -8.87 -7.04 8.96
CA GLY A 25 -7.76 -7.84 9.44
C GLY A 25 -8.06 -8.42 10.83
N TYR A 26 -7.28 -9.42 11.24
CA TYR A 26 -7.46 -10.10 12.52
C TYR A 26 -7.05 -9.22 13.70
N GLY A 27 -7.87 -9.23 14.76
CA GLY A 27 -7.54 -8.81 16.14
C GLY A 27 -6.95 -7.40 16.28
N ALA A 28 -5.64 -7.27 16.04
CA ALA A 28 -4.85 -6.05 16.19
C ALA A 28 -4.79 -5.19 14.91
N SER A 29 -5.73 -5.33 13.97
CA SER A 29 -5.76 -4.49 12.75
C SER A 29 -6.13 -3.04 13.04
N PHE A 30 -6.89 -2.79 14.12
CA PHE A 30 -7.41 -1.47 14.50
C PHE A 30 -8.01 -0.70 13.32
N GLY A 31 -8.95 -1.34 12.59
CA GLY A 31 -9.60 -0.73 11.43
C GLY A 31 -8.65 -0.39 10.28
N GLY A 32 -7.48 -1.05 10.20
CA GLY A 32 -6.48 -0.83 9.16
C GLY A 32 -5.32 0.08 9.58
N LEU A 33 -5.33 0.65 10.79
CA LEU A 33 -4.22 1.47 11.28
C LEU A 33 -2.91 0.69 11.37
N ALA A 34 -2.96 -0.58 11.80
CA ALA A 34 -1.77 -1.42 11.84
C ALA A 34 -1.18 -1.62 10.44
N ALA A 35 -2.04 -1.88 9.44
CA ALA A 35 -1.63 -2.04 8.05
C ALA A 35 -1.09 -0.73 7.45
N LEU A 36 -1.76 0.39 7.70
CA LEU A 36 -1.34 1.72 7.24
C LEU A 36 0.04 2.10 7.77
N LEU A 37 0.24 1.99 9.09
CA LEU A 37 1.52 2.31 9.72
C LEU A 37 2.64 1.39 9.26
N ALA A 38 2.36 0.09 9.12
CA ALA A 38 3.34 -0.87 8.59
C ALA A 38 3.76 -0.54 7.15
N MET A 39 2.81 -0.20 6.28
CA MET A 39 3.08 0.17 4.89
C MET A 39 3.84 1.50 4.78
N LEU A 40 3.48 2.50 5.59
CA LEU A 40 4.17 3.80 5.62
C LEU A 40 5.60 3.70 6.14
N ASN A 41 5.88 2.73 7.00
CA ASN A 41 7.22 2.47 7.51
C ASN A 41 8.08 1.63 6.53
N SER A 42 7.62 1.39 5.30
CA SER A 42 8.42 0.71 4.28
C SER A 42 9.60 1.58 3.83
N CYS A 43 10.79 0.97 3.76
CA CYS A 43 11.97 1.60 3.15
C CYS A 43 12.13 1.26 1.66
N ALA A 44 11.19 0.49 1.08
CA ALA A 44 11.29 0.07 -0.31
C ALA A 44 11.04 1.26 -1.24
N SER A 45 12.03 1.55 -2.09
CA SER A 45 11.90 2.61 -3.08
C SER A 45 10.77 2.29 -4.07
N GLY A 46 10.00 3.31 -4.46
CA GLY A 46 8.89 3.14 -5.40
C GLY A 46 7.58 2.65 -4.79
N VAL A 47 7.49 2.48 -3.47
CA VAL A 47 6.22 2.24 -2.77
C VAL A 47 5.53 3.56 -2.44
N THR A 48 4.25 3.68 -2.78
CA THR A 48 3.38 4.80 -2.38
C THR A 48 2.14 4.26 -1.67
N VAL A 49 1.81 4.80 -0.51
CA VAL A 49 0.67 4.34 0.30
C VAL A 49 -0.51 5.29 0.15
N VAL A 50 -1.72 4.75 -0.03
CA VAL A 50 -2.97 5.52 -0.05
C VAL A 50 -3.76 5.36 1.26
N ASN A 51 -4.85 6.10 1.39
CA ASN A 51 -5.78 5.96 2.51
C ASN A 51 -6.31 4.53 2.64
N ILE A 52 -6.73 4.17 3.87
CA ILE A 52 -7.36 2.89 4.16
C ILE A 52 -8.57 2.68 3.25
N ASP A 53 -8.64 1.49 2.64
CA ASP A 53 -9.65 1.04 1.68
C ASP A 53 -9.79 1.92 0.41
N ASN A 54 -8.90 2.88 0.17
CA ASN A 54 -9.00 3.79 -0.97
C ASN A 54 -8.48 3.16 -2.28
N GLY A 55 -9.10 2.05 -2.69
CA GLY A 55 -8.79 1.37 -3.95
C GLY A 55 -9.02 2.25 -5.18
N PHE A 56 -10.01 3.15 -5.13
CA PHE A 56 -10.26 4.12 -6.21
C PHE A 56 -9.07 5.08 -6.40
N GLY A 57 -8.58 5.67 -5.32
CA GLY A 57 -7.42 6.56 -5.36
C GLY A 57 -6.17 5.85 -5.88
N ALA A 58 -5.98 4.59 -5.50
CA ALA A 58 -4.89 3.76 -6.01
C ALA A 58 -5.00 3.52 -7.52
N ALA A 59 -6.17 3.14 -8.02
CA ALA A 59 -6.40 2.93 -9.44
C ALA A 59 -6.25 4.23 -10.26
N ALA A 60 -6.75 5.36 -9.73
CA ALA A 60 -6.58 6.66 -10.36
C ALA A 60 -5.11 7.07 -10.44
N ALA A 61 -4.33 6.85 -9.37
CA ALA A 61 -2.89 7.08 -9.37
C ALA A 61 -2.16 6.17 -10.36
N ALA A 62 -2.49 4.87 -10.40
CA ALA A 62 -1.93 3.92 -11.35
C ALA A 62 -2.20 4.34 -12.81
N SER A 63 -3.44 4.74 -13.11
CA SER A 63 -3.80 5.19 -14.46
C SER A 63 -3.05 6.45 -14.86
N ARG A 64 -2.83 7.38 -13.92
CA ARG A 64 -2.02 8.57 -14.21
C ARG A 64 -0.58 8.18 -14.50
N ILE A 65 0.03 7.35 -13.66
CA ILE A 65 1.41 6.89 -13.87
C ILE A 65 1.59 6.18 -15.23
N ASN A 66 0.63 5.36 -15.64
CA ASN A 66 0.76 4.56 -16.86
C ASN A 66 0.36 5.29 -18.14
N HIS A 67 -0.48 6.33 -18.06
CA HIS A 67 -1.07 7.00 -19.23
C HIS A 67 -0.74 8.50 -19.33
N THR A 68 0.20 9.01 -18.52
CA THR A 68 0.84 10.33 -18.72
C THR A 68 2.17 10.16 -19.44
#